data_AF-A0A941FBZ2-F1
#
_entry.id   AF-A0A941FBZ2-F1
#
_cell.length_a   1.000
_cell.length_b   1.000
_cell.length_c   1.000
_cell.angle_alpha   90.00
_cell.angle_beta   90.00
_cell.angle_gamma   90.00
#
_symmetry.space_group_name_H-M   'P 1'
#
loop_
_entity.id
_entity.type
_entity.pdbx_description
1 polymer ?
#
loop_
_entity_poly.entity_id
_entity_poly.type
_entity_poly.pdbx_seq_one_letter_code
_entity_poly.pdbx_strand_id
1 'polypeptide(L)'
;MSDERLLPTGTCWCGCGTETGIGSFFARGHDKIAEAALMKAEYGGTVPQLLDAHGYGPDRSVTEAAVRHGWVRCSVPGCAYVGAEASVRKHEAKPHKEN
;
A
#
# COMPACT_ATOMS: atom_id res chain seq x y z
N MET A 1 17.41 -3.61 13.09
CA MET A 1 17.97 -3.64 11.72
C MET A 1 18.23 -2.19 11.33
N SER A 2 19.29 -1.91 10.57
CA SER A 2 19.57 -0.54 10.11
C SER A 2 18.52 -0.09 9.11
N ASP A 3 17.98 1.11 9.26
CA ASP A 3 17.05 1.73 8.31
C ASP A 3 17.87 2.34 7.15
N GLU A 4 18.44 1.46 6.33
CA GLU A 4 19.22 1.83 5.14
C GLU A 4 18.24 2.34 4.08
N ARG A 5 18.18 3.66 3.90
CA ARG A 5 17.31 4.29 2.89
C ARG A 5 17.70 3.80 1.50
N LEU A 6 16.78 3.09 0.84
CA LEU A 6 16.90 2.72 -0.56
C LEU A 6 17.17 3.96 -1.44
N LEU A 7 18.14 3.85 -2.35
CA LEU A 7 18.51 4.89 -3.29
C LEU A 7 18.20 4.46 -4.74
N PRO A 8 17.61 5.32 -5.58
CA PRO A 8 17.38 5.04 -6.99
C PRO A 8 18.69 4.78 -7.76
N THR A 9 18.68 3.75 -8.61
CA THR A 9 19.87 3.30 -9.36
C THR A 9 20.00 3.90 -10.77
N GLY A 10 19.05 4.73 -11.20
CA GLY A 10 18.98 5.27 -12.57
C GLY A 10 18.40 4.30 -13.61
N THR A 11 17.96 3.11 -13.22
CA THR A 11 17.33 2.10 -14.09
C THR A 11 16.03 1.62 -13.46
N CYS A 12 15.02 1.31 -14.28
CA CYS A 12 13.67 0.98 -13.81
C CYS A 12 13.60 -0.39 -13.11
N TRP A 13 13.22 -0.38 -11.83
CA TRP A 13 13.16 -1.56 -10.96
C TRP A 13 12.09 -2.60 -11.33
N CYS A 14 11.27 -2.38 -12.35
CA CYS A 14 10.44 -3.44 -12.94
C CYS A 14 11.23 -4.38 -13.89
N GLY A 15 12.55 -4.20 -14.03
CA GLY A 15 13.43 -5.09 -14.80
C GLY A 15 13.49 -4.83 -16.31
N CYS A 16 12.78 -3.82 -16.84
CA CYS A 16 12.72 -3.55 -18.28
C CYS A 16 13.95 -2.83 -18.87
N GLY A 17 14.99 -2.56 -18.07
CA GLY A 17 16.24 -1.90 -18.50
C GLY A 17 16.12 -0.41 -18.85
N THR A 18 14.92 0.17 -18.88
CA THR A 18 14.69 1.59 -19.17
C THR A 18 15.34 2.49 -18.12
N GLU A 19 16.06 3.52 -18.55
CA GLU A 19 16.62 4.56 -17.67
C GLU A 19 15.51 5.34 -16.95
N THR A 20 15.78 5.81 -15.73
CA THR A 20 14.83 6.58 -14.93
C THR A 20 15.30 8.01 -14.71
N GLY A 21 14.34 8.93 -14.56
CA GLY A 21 14.63 10.30 -14.16
C GLY A 21 15.28 10.36 -12.77
N ILE A 22 16.13 11.37 -12.55
CA ILE A 22 16.86 11.58 -11.28
C ILE A 22 15.88 11.50 -10.10
N GLY A 23 16.19 10.61 -9.14
CA GLY A 23 15.36 10.38 -7.96
C GLY A 23 14.22 9.37 -8.12
N SER A 24 14.01 8.76 -9.29
CA SER A 24 12.95 7.76 -9.51
C SER A 24 13.48 6.32 -9.62
N PHE A 25 12.82 5.40 -8.91
CA PHE A 25 13.01 3.95 -9.02
C PHE A 25 12.34 3.34 -10.27
N PHE A 26 11.36 4.03 -10.86
CA PHE A 26 10.52 3.49 -11.93
C PHE A 26 10.38 4.47 -13.11
N ALA A 27 10.22 3.92 -14.30
CA ALA A 27 9.64 4.67 -15.42
C ALA A 27 8.14 4.91 -15.16
N ARG A 28 7.53 5.86 -15.89
CA ARG A 28 6.17 6.34 -15.62
C ARG A 28 5.13 5.21 -15.67
N GLY A 29 4.56 4.84 -14.51
CA GLY A 29 3.56 3.78 -14.38
C GLY A 29 4.11 2.35 -14.27
N HIS A 30 5.45 2.18 -14.27
CA HIS A 30 6.08 0.87 -14.13
C HIS A 30 6.12 0.36 -12.68
N ASP A 31 5.77 1.21 -11.70
CA ASP A 31 5.51 0.82 -10.31
C ASP A 31 4.38 -0.23 -10.24
N LYS A 32 3.28 -0.02 -10.98
CA LYS A 32 2.17 -0.99 -11.04
C LYS A 32 2.48 -2.23 -11.86
N ILE A 33 3.41 -2.15 -12.80
CA ILE A 33 3.93 -3.33 -13.52
C ILE A 33 4.78 -4.18 -12.57
N ALA A 34 5.67 -3.55 -11.77
CA ALA A 34 6.47 -4.24 -10.77
C ALA A 34 5.60 -4.87 -9.66
N GLU A 35 4.60 -4.14 -9.15
CA GLU A 35 3.64 -4.65 -8.17
C GLU A 35 2.87 -5.87 -8.72
N ALA A 36 2.33 -5.79 -9.93
CA ALA A 36 1.62 -6.91 -10.56
C ALA A 36 2.53 -8.13 -10.83
N ALA A 37 3.79 -7.90 -11.22
CA ALA A 37 4.78 -8.96 -11.43
C ALA A 37 5.14 -9.65 -10.11
N LEU A 38 5.43 -8.89 -9.05
CA LEU A 38 5.69 -9.40 -7.70
C LEU A 38 4.49 -10.19 -7.16
N MET A 39 3.27 -9.65 -7.32
CA MET A 39 2.04 -10.33 -6.95
C MET A 39 1.88 -11.67 -7.67
N LYS A 40 2.25 -11.76 -8.96
CA LYS A 40 2.15 -13.01 -9.72
C LYS A 40 3.25 -14.02 -9.39
N ALA A 41 4.47 -13.57 -9.13
CA ALA A 41 5.62 -14.41 -8.84
C ALA A 41 5.54 -15.03 -7.44
N GLU A 42 5.37 -14.21 -6.41
CA GLU A 42 5.48 -14.64 -5.00
C GLU A 42 4.12 -15.02 -4.39
N TYR A 43 3.04 -14.36 -4.81
CA TYR A 43 1.72 -14.43 -4.18
C TYR A 43 0.63 -14.97 -5.11
N GLY A 44 1.02 -15.74 -6.15
CA GLY A 44 0.13 -16.42 -7.10
C GLY A 44 -0.70 -15.52 -8.03
N GLY A 45 -0.72 -14.21 -7.77
CA GLY A 45 -1.61 -13.19 -8.35
C GLY A 45 -2.74 -12.75 -7.40
N THR A 46 -2.71 -13.10 -6.11
CA THR A 46 -3.87 -12.91 -5.20
C THR A 46 -3.51 -12.15 -3.91
N VAL A 47 -4.38 -11.20 -3.53
CA VAL A 47 -4.22 -10.44 -2.28
C VAL A 47 -4.34 -11.31 -1.02
N PRO A 48 -5.21 -12.34 -0.94
CA PRO A 48 -5.23 -13.25 0.21
C PRO A 48 -3.89 -13.95 0.46
N GLN A 49 -3.18 -14.40 -0.60
CA GLN A 49 -1.86 -15.04 -0.44
C GLN A 49 -0.77 -14.03 -0.03
N LEU A 50 -0.85 -12.77 -0.50
CA LEU A 50 0.02 -11.69 0.02
C LEU A 50 -0.23 -11.46 1.51
N LEU A 51 -1.48 -11.39 1.95
CA LEU A 51 -1.82 -11.14 3.35
C LEU A 51 -1.34 -12.30 4.23
N ASP A 52 -1.67 -13.54 3.87
CA ASP A 52 -1.30 -14.75 4.60
C ASP A 52 0.23 -14.92 4.71
N ALA A 53 0.97 -14.69 3.62
CA ALA A 53 2.43 -14.75 3.62
C ALA A 53 3.11 -13.69 4.52
N HIS A 54 2.42 -12.57 4.79
CA HIS A 54 2.86 -11.56 5.77
C HIS A 54 2.21 -11.74 7.16
N GLY A 55 1.51 -12.87 7.33
CA GLY A 55 0.85 -13.31 8.56
C GLY A 55 -0.43 -12.54 8.90
N TYR A 56 -1.07 -11.87 7.94
CA TYR A 56 -2.35 -11.16 8.11
C TYR A 56 -3.51 -12.05 7.69
N GLY A 57 -4.64 -11.93 8.40
CA GLY A 57 -5.81 -12.77 8.19
C GLY A 57 -6.99 -12.34 9.06
N PRO A 58 -8.04 -13.19 9.20
CA PRO A 58 -9.22 -12.87 10.02
C PRO A 58 -8.87 -12.42 11.44
N ASP A 59 -7.94 -13.11 12.10
CA ASP A 59 -7.53 -12.86 13.49
C ASP A 59 -6.44 -11.79 13.64
N ARG A 60 -5.87 -11.28 12.52
CA ARG A 60 -4.81 -10.26 12.53
C ARG A 60 -5.00 -9.29 11.37
N SER A 61 -5.76 -8.23 11.63
CA SER A 61 -6.07 -7.19 10.65
C SER A 61 -4.84 -6.43 10.14
N VAL A 62 -4.80 -6.24 8.81
CA VAL A 62 -3.81 -5.40 8.13
C VAL A 62 -4.13 -3.90 8.23
N THR A 63 -5.40 -3.51 8.33
CA THR A 63 -5.78 -2.09 8.54
C THR A 63 -5.44 -1.63 9.95
N GLU A 64 -5.48 -2.53 10.93
CA GLU A 64 -4.95 -2.31 12.28
C GLU A 64 -3.44 -2.06 12.27
N ALA A 65 -2.69 -2.80 11.46
CA ALA A 65 -1.26 -2.55 11.28
C ALA A 65 -1.01 -1.19 10.62
N ALA A 66 -1.77 -0.84 9.59
CA ALA A 66 -1.67 0.47 8.95
C ALA A 66 -1.94 1.62 9.93
N VAL A 67 -2.90 1.48 10.86
CA VAL A 67 -3.15 2.48 11.92
C VAL A 67 -1.94 2.66 12.83
N ARG A 68 -1.28 1.57 13.24
CA ARG A 68 -0.02 1.64 14.02
C ARG A 68 1.15 2.29 13.25
N HIS A 69 1.03 2.42 11.92
CA HIS A 69 1.99 3.10 11.05
C HIS A 69 1.45 4.42 10.46
N GLY A 70 0.46 5.05 11.11
CA GLY A 70 0.04 6.43 10.82
C GLY A 70 -1.19 6.59 9.93
N TRP A 71 -1.91 5.52 9.61
CA TRP A 71 -3.31 5.66 9.16
C TRP A 71 -4.21 6.05 10.34
N VAL A 72 -5.30 6.73 10.05
CA VAL A 72 -6.30 7.12 11.04
C VAL A 72 -7.64 6.43 10.74
N ARG A 73 -8.47 6.27 11.77
CA ARG A 73 -9.88 5.89 11.62
C ARG A 73 -10.72 7.13 11.34
N CYS A 74 -11.89 6.94 10.75
CA CYS A 74 -12.97 7.94 10.83
C CYS A 74 -13.34 8.22 12.31
N SER A 75 -13.62 9.48 12.62
CA SER A 75 -14.05 9.94 13.95
C SER A 75 -15.52 9.63 14.28
N VAL A 76 -16.34 9.30 13.28
CA VAL A 76 -17.78 9.04 13.46
C VAL A 76 -18.02 7.64 14.06
N PRO A 77 -18.73 7.53 15.21
CA PRO A 77 -19.05 6.24 15.83
C PRO A 77 -19.76 5.29 14.87
N GLY A 78 -19.38 4.01 14.92
CA GLY A 78 -19.92 2.97 14.03
C GLY A 78 -19.33 2.94 12.61
N CYS A 79 -18.54 3.94 12.21
CA CYS A 79 -17.88 3.92 10.91
C CYS A 79 -16.63 3.05 10.89
N ALA A 80 -16.59 2.07 9.98
CA ALA A 80 -15.45 1.17 9.80
C ALA A 80 -14.34 1.72 8.86
N TYR A 81 -14.45 2.98 8.41
CA TYR A 81 -13.49 3.54 7.45
C TYR A 81 -12.13 3.86 8.11
N VAL A 82 -11.05 3.47 7.43
CA VAL A 82 -9.66 3.65 7.85
C VAL A 82 -8.82 4.04 6.63
N GLY A 83 -7.87 4.96 6.78
CA GLY A 83 -7.01 5.39 5.69
C GLY A 83 -5.98 6.42 6.09
N ALA A 84 -5.20 6.91 5.13
CA ALA A 84 -4.41 8.13 5.32
C ALA A 84 -5.33 9.32 5.64
N GLU A 85 -4.85 10.25 6.48
CA GLU A 85 -5.62 11.39 7.00
C GLU A 85 -6.38 12.17 5.91
N ALA A 86 -5.70 12.49 4.80
CA ALA A 86 -6.31 13.22 3.67
C ALA A 86 -7.44 12.44 2.95
N SER A 87 -7.50 11.12 3.10
CA SER A 87 -8.62 10.28 2.62
C SER A 87 -9.75 10.22 3.63
N VAL A 88 -9.43 10.10 4.93
CA VAL A 88 -10.42 10.11 6.02
C VAL A 88 -11.15 11.45 6.09
N ARG A 89 -10.43 12.58 6.02
CA ARG A 89 -11.05 13.92 5.95
C ARG A 89 -11.99 14.11 4.74
N LYS A 90 -11.67 13.47 3.60
CA LYS A 90 -12.53 13.46 2.38
C LYS A 90 -13.73 12.50 2.48
N HIS A 91 -13.68 11.55 3.41
CA HIS A 91 -14.76 10.63 3.74
C HIS A 91 -15.70 11.28 4.78
N GLU A 92 -15.15 11.90 5.83
CA GLU A 92 -15.90 12.64 6.87
C GLU A 92 -16.64 13.87 6.32
N ALA A 93 -16.12 14.52 5.27
CA ALA A 93 -16.82 15.58 4.54
C ALA A 93 -18.06 15.10 3.75
N LYS A 94 -18.42 13.82 3.82
CA LYS A 94 -19.63 13.24 3.21
C LYS A 94 -20.59 12.79 4.32
N PRO A 95 -21.92 12.87 4.10
CA PRO A 95 -22.89 12.25 5.00
C PRO A 95 -22.55 10.78 5.20
N HIS A 96 -22.35 10.40 6.46
CA HIS A 96 -22.36 9.00 6.84
C HIS A 96 -23.78 8.48 6.63
N LYS A 97 -23.91 7.34 5.97
CA LYS A 97 -25.18 6.62 5.97
C LYS A 97 -25.38 6.02 7.35
N GLU A 98 -26.52 6.29 7.95
CA GLU A 98 -27.06 5.46 9.01
C GLU A 98 -27.30 4.05 8.43
N ASN A 99 -26.97 3.02 9.22
CA ASN A 99 -27.16 1.61 8.86
C ASN A 99 -28.41 1.05 9.54
#